data_AF-A0A511MM34-F1
#
_entry.id   AF-A0A511MM34-F1
#
_cell.length_a   1.000
_cell.length_b   1.000
_cell.length_c   1.000
_cell.angle_alpha   90.00
_cell.angle_beta   90.00
_cell.angle_gamma   90.00
#
_symmetry.space_group_name_H-M   'P 1'
#
loop_
_entity.id
_entity.type
_entity.pdbx_description
1 polymer ?
#
loop_
_entity_poly.entity_id
_entity_poly.type
_entity_poly.pdbx_seq_one_letter_code
_entity_poly.pdbx_strand_id
1 'polypeptide(L)'
;MPYTVPVEDLHRALTDEKVWQARFADAETATLDLSHPEGEGTIRIHMTEKAAQDKIPSVVSKVLKSELMLSRTDNWQALNGEVAKGTFEGETGGIATEMSGTYEMRSTAEGSEIEVVGTVQVKVPLVGGAIEPLAEQLHHRVLNSERKFIEEWVAAQATA
;
A
#
# COMPACT_ATOMS: atom_id res chain seq x y z
N MET A 1 9.46 7.80 -2.66
CA MET A 1 9.40 7.49 -1.22
C MET A 1 10.78 7.00 -0.80
N PRO A 2 11.58 7.82 -0.09
CA PRO A 2 12.95 7.45 0.29
C PRO A 2 12.97 6.50 1.49
N TYR A 3 13.91 5.57 1.52
CA TYR A 3 14.16 4.62 2.60
C TYR A 3 15.64 4.66 2.99
N THR A 4 15.93 4.59 4.30
CA THR A 4 17.31 4.62 4.80
C THR A 4 17.98 3.24 4.79
N VAL A 5 17.35 2.23 4.19
CA VAL A 5 17.85 0.85 4.13
C VAL A 5 18.31 0.51 2.70
N PRO A 6 19.30 -0.38 2.53
CA PRO A 6 19.71 -0.87 1.22
C PRO A 6 18.56 -1.48 0.42
N VAL A 7 18.64 -1.40 -0.91
CA VAL A 7 17.57 -1.89 -1.82
C VAL A 7 17.31 -3.39 -1.66
N GLU A 8 18.34 -4.19 -1.41
CA GLU A 8 18.22 -5.63 -1.18
C GLU A 8 17.44 -5.95 0.11
N ASP A 9 17.68 -5.17 1.17
CA ASP A 9 16.98 -5.32 2.45
C ASP A 9 15.51 -4.90 2.34
N LEU A 10 15.26 -3.79 1.63
CA LEU A 10 13.92 -3.31 1.35
C LEU A 10 13.13 -4.31 0.50
N HIS A 11 13.72 -4.81 -0.58
CA HIS A 11 13.10 -5.82 -1.45
C HIS A 11 12.76 -7.08 -0.65
N ARG A 12 13.73 -7.62 0.07
CA ARG A 12 13.55 -8.80 0.93
C ARG A 12 12.43 -8.60 1.94
N ALA A 13 12.35 -7.45 2.59
CA ALA A 13 11.28 -7.14 3.54
C ALA A 13 9.91 -7.04 2.85
N LEU A 14 9.81 -6.39 1.69
CA LEU A 14 8.56 -6.25 0.95
C LEU A 14 8.04 -7.56 0.38
N THR A 15 8.92 -8.51 0.06
CA THR A 15 8.55 -9.85 -0.45
C THR A 15 8.45 -10.92 0.63
N ASP A 16 8.72 -10.59 1.91
CA ASP A 16 8.59 -11.53 3.01
C ASP A 16 7.21 -11.42 3.67
N GLU A 17 6.47 -12.54 3.63
CA GLU A 17 5.13 -12.65 4.20
C GLU A 17 5.08 -12.27 5.68
N LYS A 18 6.16 -12.52 6.44
CA LYS A 18 6.20 -12.23 7.89
C LYS A 18 6.08 -10.75 8.18
N VAL A 19 6.60 -9.89 7.29
CA VAL A 19 6.52 -8.43 7.44
C VAL A 19 5.06 -7.99 7.37
N TRP A 20 4.33 -8.51 6.38
CA TRP A 20 2.92 -8.20 6.19
C TRP A 20 2.04 -8.82 7.29
N GLN A 21 2.31 -10.07 7.68
CA GLN A 21 1.62 -10.70 8.81
C GLN A 21 1.82 -9.90 10.10
N ALA A 22 3.04 -9.44 10.38
CA ALA A 22 3.33 -8.61 11.55
C ALA A 22 2.64 -7.23 11.46
N ARG A 23 2.64 -6.60 10.28
CA ARG A 23 1.95 -5.32 10.05
C ARG A 23 0.45 -5.39 10.34
N PHE A 24 -0.16 -6.52 10.00
CA PHE A 24 -1.61 -6.73 10.13
C PHE A 24 -2.01 -7.52 11.39
N ALA A 25 -1.08 -7.87 12.28
CA ALA A 25 -1.34 -8.73 13.43
C ALA A 25 -2.46 -8.21 14.35
N ASP A 26 -2.51 -6.89 14.57
CA ASP A 26 -3.49 -6.22 15.44
C ASP A 26 -4.57 -5.46 14.63
N ALA A 27 -4.66 -5.68 13.31
CA ALA A 27 -5.58 -4.97 12.44
C ALA A 27 -6.95 -5.69 12.36
N GLU A 28 -7.76 -5.59 13.42
CA GLU A 28 -9.06 -6.29 13.54
C GLU A 28 -10.06 -5.98 12.41
N THR A 29 -9.93 -4.82 11.77
CA THR A 29 -10.79 -4.37 10.67
C THR A 29 -10.25 -4.75 9.29
N ALA A 30 -9.11 -5.43 9.22
CA ALA A 30 -8.43 -5.74 7.98
C ALA A 30 -8.29 -7.24 7.72
N THR A 31 -8.17 -7.59 6.45
CA THR A 31 -7.81 -8.93 6.01
C THR A 31 -6.56 -8.88 5.15
N LEU A 32 -5.80 -9.97 5.16
CA LEU A 32 -4.57 -10.11 4.40
C LEU A 32 -4.55 -11.48 3.73
N ASP A 33 -4.32 -11.49 2.42
CA ASP A 33 -4.05 -12.69 1.61
C ASP A 33 -2.72 -12.48 0.89
N LEU A 34 -1.83 -13.47 1.00
CA LEU A 34 -0.48 -13.44 0.47
C LEU A 34 -0.27 -14.63 -0.45
N SER A 35 0.32 -14.40 -1.61
CA SER A 35 0.64 -15.46 -2.57
C SER A 35 1.84 -15.11 -3.45
N HIS A 36 2.38 -16.11 -4.14
CA HIS A 36 3.55 -15.98 -5.03
C HIS A 36 3.24 -16.51 -6.43
N PRO A 37 2.24 -15.96 -7.14
CA PRO A 37 1.80 -16.49 -8.44
C PRO A 37 2.87 -16.40 -9.53
N GLU A 38 3.87 -15.53 -9.34
CA GLU A 38 4.94 -15.26 -10.31
C GLU A 38 6.29 -15.88 -9.90
N GLY A 39 6.31 -16.65 -8.81
CA GLY A 39 7.47 -17.42 -8.36
C GLY A 39 8.33 -16.74 -7.30
N GLU A 40 9.52 -17.30 -7.08
CA GLU A 40 10.45 -16.87 -6.03
C GLU A 40 10.88 -15.40 -6.19
N GLY A 41 10.99 -14.69 -5.06
CA GLY A 41 11.39 -13.28 -5.03
C GLY A 41 10.30 -12.31 -5.53
N THR A 42 9.10 -12.79 -5.82
CA THR A 42 7.91 -11.98 -6.08
C THR A 42 6.98 -12.01 -4.88
N ILE A 43 5.95 -11.16 -4.83
CA ILE A 43 4.82 -11.36 -3.91
C ILE A 43 3.57 -10.67 -4.48
N ARG A 44 2.42 -11.29 -4.27
CA ARG A 44 1.11 -10.65 -4.38
C ARG A 44 0.53 -10.48 -2.98
N ILE A 45 0.18 -9.24 -2.65
CA ILE A 45 -0.36 -8.85 -1.36
C ILE A 45 -1.75 -8.29 -1.60
N HIS A 46 -2.79 -9.02 -1.23
CA HIS A 46 -4.15 -8.54 -1.26
C HIS A 46 -4.61 -8.18 0.15
N MET A 47 -4.95 -6.93 0.37
CA MET A 47 -5.41 -6.42 1.65
C MET A 47 -6.79 -5.80 1.52
N THR A 48 -7.62 -6.00 2.53
CA THR A 48 -8.86 -5.23 2.70
C THR A 48 -8.90 -4.59 4.06
N GLU A 49 -9.57 -3.46 4.21
CA GLU A 49 -9.78 -2.79 5.48
C GLU A 49 -11.14 -2.10 5.53
N LYS A 50 -11.89 -2.34 6.61
CA LYS A 50 -13.08 -1.58 6.91
C LYS A 50 -12.70 -0.27 7.60
N ALA A 51 -13.01 0.86 6.97
CA ALA A 51 -12.74 2.17 7.56
C ALA A 51 -13.60 2.41 8.80
N ALA A 52 -12.96 2.84 9.89
CA ALA A 52 -13.67 3.26 11.10
C ALA A 52 -14.57 4.47 10.82
N GLN A 53 -15.85 4.38 11.17
CA GLN A 53 -16.87 5.36 10.78
C GLN A 53 -16.57 6.78 11.27
N ASP A 54 -15.92 6.92 12.43
CA ASP A 54 -15.51 8.20 13.01
C ASP A 54 -14.31 8.84 12.29
N LYS A 55 -13.59 8.07 11.45
CA LYS A 55 -12.46 8.54 10.63
C LYS A 55 -12.87 8.91 9.20
N ILE A 56 -14.12 8.64 8.81
CA ILE A 56 -14.61 8.93 7.46
C ILE A 56 -14.96 10.43 7.35
N PRO A 57 -14.38 11.18 6.39
CA PRO A 57 -14.72 12.57 6.19
C PRO A 57 -16.22 12.77 5.91
N SER A 58 -16.81 13.86 6.42
CA SER A 58 -18.25 14.11 6.30
C SER A 58 -18.75 14.20 4.86
N VAL A 59 -17.91 14.60 3.92
CA VAL A 59 -18.26 14.65 2.49
C VAL A 59 -18.39 13.24 1.90
N VAL A 60 -17.57 12.29 2.37
CA VAL A 60 -17.61 10.88 1.96
C VAL A 60 -18.79 10.18 2.64
N SER A 61 -19.00 10.38 3.93
CA SER A 61 -20.08 9.70 4.68
C SER A 61 -21.47 10.00 4.14
N LYS A 62 -21.69 11.20 3.57
CA LYS A 62 -22.97 11.60 2.94
C LYS A 62 -23.29 10.85 1.66
N VAL A 63 -22.31 10.25 0.99
CA VAL A 63 -22.49 9.56 -0.30
C VAL A 63 -22.30 8.04 -0.22
N LEU A 64 -21.97 7.52 0.97
CA LEU A 64 -21.83 6.09 1.19
C LEU A 64 -23.16 5.36 0.97
N LYS A 65 -23.10 4.29 0.19
CA LYS A 65 -24.22 3.34 -0.01
C LYS A 65 -24.19 2.19 1.00
N SER A 66 -23.05 1.96 1.62
CA SER A 66 -22.78 0.90 2.62
C SER A 66 -21.57 1.30 3.48
N GLU A 67 -21.12 0.42 4.37
CA GLU A 67 -19.81 0.58 5.04
C GLU A 67 -18.70 0.80 3.99
N LEU A 68 -17.74 1.67 4.32
CA LEU A 68 -16.58 1.94 3.48
C LEU A 68 -15.54 0.84 3.68
N MET A 69 -15.38 0.01 2.67
CA MET A 69 -14.37 -1.05 2.63
C MET A 69 -13.32 -0.68 1.58
N LEU A 70 -12.05 -0.68 1.95
CA LEU A 70 -10.94 -0.46 1.04
C LEU A 70 -10.38 -1.83 0.65
N SER A 71 -10.01 -2.01 -0.61
CA SER A 71 -9.14 -3.11 -1.03
C SER A 71 -7.95 -2.57 -1.82
N ARG A 72 -6.80 -3.21 -1.65
CA ARG A 72 -5.60 -2.96 -2.43
C ARG A 72 -4.92 -4.29 -2.73
N THR A 73 -4.49 -4.45 -3.97
CA THR A 73 -3.62 -5.54 -4.38
C THR A 73 -2.32 -4.94 -4.86
N ASP A 74 -1.23 -5.26 -4.19
CA ASP A 74 0.12 -4.93 -4.62
C ASP A 74 0.77 -6.19 -5.22
N ASN A 75 1.44 -6.06 -6.36
CA ASN A 75 2.24 -7.12 -6.97
C ASN A 75 3.67 -6.64 -7.10
N TRP A 76 4.60 -7.25 -6.38
CA TRP A 76 6.03 -6.97 -6.45
C TRP A 76 6.76 -8.05 -7.24
N GLN A 77 7.67 -7.62 -8.09
CA GLN A 77 8.53 -8.47 -8.91
C GLN A 77 9.86 -8.75 -8.22
N ALA A 78 10.59 -9.74 -8.74
CA ALA A 78 11.95 -10.03 -8.32
C ALA A 78 12.88 -8.83 -8.52
N LEU A 79 13.86 -8.71 -7.62
CA LEU A 79 14.95 -7.74 -7.74
C LEU A 79 15.84 -8.14 -8.91
N ASN A 80 15.97 -7.25 -9.89
CA ASN A 80 16.85 -7.42 -11.04
C ASN A 80 17.99 -6.42 -10.95
N GLY A 81 19.15 -6.88 -10.46
CA GLY A 81 20.25 -6.00 -10.09
C GLY A 81 19.84 -5.14 -8.89
N GLU A 82 19.75 -3.82 -9.08
CA GLU A 82 19.37 -2.87 -8.02
C GLU A 82 17.96 -2.29 -8.24
N VAL A 83 17.15 -2.90 -9.11
CA VAL A 83 15.81 -2.41 -9.46
C VAL A 83 14.77 -3.52 -9.31
N ALA A 84 13.68 -3.23 -8.61
CA ALA A 84 12.49 -4.07 -8.56
C ALA A 84 11.28 -3.25 -9.00
N LYS A 85 10.35 -3.90 -9.69
CA LYS A 85 9.11 -3.26 -10.17
C LYS A 85 7.90 -3.82 -9.46
N GLY A 86 6.83 -3.08 -9.46
CA GLY A 86 5.54 -3.57 -9.00
C GLY A 86 4.37 -2.83 -9.60
N THR A 87 3.18 -3.34 -9.31
CA THR A 87 1.91 -2.69 -9.64
C THR A 87 1.03 -2.64 -8.41
N PHE A 88 0.09 -1.70 -8.41
CA PHE A 88 -1.00 -1.71 -7.46
C PHE A 88 -2.33 -1.45 -8.15
N GLU A 89 -3.37 -2.06 -7.60
CA GLU A 89 -4.76 -1.80 -7.91
C GLU A 89 -5.52 -1.66 -6.59
N GLY A 90 -6.50 -0.78 -6.54
CA GLY A 90 -7.35 -0.66 -5.36
C GLY A 90 -8.71 -0.11 -5.72
N GLU A 91 -9.67 -0.42 -4.87
CA GLU A 91 -11.06 -0.03 -5.04
C GLU A 91 -11.71 0.17 -3.68
N THR A 92 -12.90 0.75 -3.70
CA THR A 92 -13.70 0.92 -2.48
C THR A 92 -15.10 0.31 -2.63
N GLY A 93 -15.54 -0.39 -1.60
CA GLY A 93 -16.94 -0.68 -1.35
C GLY A 93 -17.66 0.52 -0.73
N GLY A 94 -18.95 0.70 -1.02
CA GLY A 94 -19.78 1.78 -0.49
C GLY A 94 -19.68 3.12 -1.23
N ILE A 95 -18.58 3.37 -1.94
CA ILE A 95 -18.39 4.50 -2.85
C ILE A 95 -17.63 4.00 -4.09
N ALA A 96 -17.98 4.44 -5.29
CA ALA A 96 -17.31 3.98 -6.50
C ALA A 96 -15.98 4.75 -6.69
N THR A 97 -14.88 4.17 -6.24
CA THR A 97 -13.52 4.67 -6.52
C THR A 97 -12.62 3.55 -7.01
N GLU A 98 -11.70 3.90 -7.89
CA GLU A 98 -10.68 3.01 -8.43
C GLU A 98 -9.32 3.72 -8.33
N MET A 99 -8.28 2.98 -7.95
CA MET A 99 -6.90 3.40 -8.05
C MET A 99 -6.08 2.34 -8.76
N SER A 100 -5.08 2.78 -9.52
CA SER A 100 -4.09 1.86 -10.07
C SER A 100 -2.79 2.59 -10.40
N GLY A 101 -1.71 1.83 -10.46
CA GLY A 101 -0.41 2.38 -10.80
C GLY A 101 0.72 1.38 -10.70
N THR A 102 1.93 1.93 -10.68
CA THR A 102 3.18 1.19 -10.69
C THR A 102 4.10 1.65 -9.57
N TYR A 103 4.91 0.71 -9.10
CA TYR A 103 6.02 0.94 -8.22
C TYR A 103 7.33 0.70 -8.97
N GLU A 104 8.33 1.55 -8.71
CA GLU A 104 9.72 1.28 -9.07
C GLU A 104 10.60 1.49 -7.85
N MET A 105 11.20 0.40 -7.38
CA MET A 105 12.20 0.39 -6.32
C MET A 105 13.59 0.47 -6.94
N ARG A 106 14.45 1.33 -6.40
CA ARG A 106 15.85 1.47 -6.83
C ARG A 106 16.78 1.87 -5.71
N SER A 107 18.06 1.55 -5.86
CA SER A 107 19.14 2.00 -4.98
C SER A 107 19.36 3.52 -5.08
N THR A 108 19.81 4.14 -3.99
CA THR A 108 20.23 5.55 -3.93
C THR A 108 21.53 5.68 -3.10
N ALA A 109 22.15 6.86 -3.11
CA ALA A 109 23.34 7.10 -2.30
C ALA A 109 23.10 7.02 -0.77
N GLU A 110 21.85 7.21 -0.32
CA GLU A 110 21.46 7.24 1.10
C GLU A 110 20.70 5.97 1.53
N GLY A 111 20.53 4.99 0.64
CA GLY A 111 19.76 3.77 0.88
C GLY A 111 19.01 3.34 -0.38
N SER A 112 17.70 3.49 -0.37
CA SER A 112 16.84 3.11 -1.51
C SER A 112 15.63 4.03 -1.63
N GLU A 113 14.92 3.95 -2.74
CA GLU A 113 13.65 4.64 -2.89
C GLU A 113 12.64 3.80 -3.66
N ILE A 114 11.36 4.01 -3.34
CA ILE A 114 10.23 3.54 -4.13
C ILE A 114 9.54 4.73 -4.75
N GLU A 115 9.58 4.83 -6.07
CA GLU A 115 8.74 5.73 -6.84
C GLU A 115 7.35 5.10 -7.03
N VAL A 116 6.31 5.92 -6.85
CA VAL A 116 4.92 5.52 -7.00
C VAL A 116 4.29 6.43 -8.05
N VAL A 117 3.80 5.85 -9.13
CA VAL A 117 3.08 6.59 -10.18
C VAL A 117 1.75 5.91 -10.40
N GLY A 118 0.65 6.65 -10.26
CA GLY A 118 -0.68 6.08 -10.42
C GLY A 118 -1.76 7.12 -10.58
N THR A 119 -2.99 6.64 -10.68
CA THR A 119 -4.19 7.47 -10.82
C THR A 119 -5.23 7.04 -9.80
N VAL A 120 -6.04 8.00 -9.36
CA VAL A 120 -7.24 7.76 -8.54
C VAL A 120 -8.42 8.36 -9.29
N GLN A 121 -9.50 7.60 -9.40
CA GLN A 121 -10.72 8.02 -10.09
C GLN A 121 -11.91 7.88 -9.13
N VAL A 122 -12.62 8.99 -8.88
CA VAL A 122 -13.82 8.98 -8.04
C VAL A 122 -15.06 9.13 -8.92
N LYS A 123 -15.84 8.06 -9.07
CA LYS A 123 -17.04 8.01 -9.91
C LYS A 123 -18.29 8.44 -9.14
N VAL A 124 -18.21 9.59 -8.46
CA VAL A 124 -19.33 10.17 -7.70
C VAL A 124 -19.77 11.50 -8.31
N PRO A 125 -21.00 11.60 -8.84
CA PRO A 125 -21.52 12.85 -9.40
C PRO A 125 -21.47 14.00 -8.39
N LEU A 126 -21.18 15.20 -8.89
CA LEU A 126 -21.19 16.49 -8.15
C LEU A 126 -20.14 16.67 -7.05
N VAL A 127 -19.68 15.60 -6.38
CA VAL A 127 -18.73 15.69 -5.27
C VAL A 127 -17.39 14.99 -5.50
N GLY A 128 -17.20 14.30 -6.65
CA GLY A 128 -15.98 13.56 -6.96
C GLY A 128 -14.70 14.39 -6.78
N GLY A 129 -14.66 15.60 -7.32
CA GLY A 129 -13.50 16.50 -7.19
C GLY A 129 -13.20 16.97 -5.75
N ALA A 130 -14.16 16.88 -4.82
CA ALA A 130 -13.92 17.14 -3.40
C ALA A 130 -13.39 15.91 -2.64
N ILE A 131 -13.58 14.71 -3.20
CA ILE A 131 -13.17 13.44 -2.60
C ILE A 131 -11.79 13.01 -3.11
N GLU A 132 -11.45 13.31 -4.37
CA GLU A 132 -10.15 12.96 -4.98
C GLU A 132 -8.94 13.39 -4.12
N PRO A 133 -8.83 14.66 -3.64
CA PRO A 133 -7.69 15.06 -2.81
C PRO A 133 -7.66 14.35 -1.45
N LEU A 134 -8.82 13.94 -0.92
CA LEU A 134 -8.90 13.19 0.34
C LEU A 134 -8.41 11.76 0.17
N ALA A 135 -8.72 11.14 -0.97
CA ALA A 135 -8.22 9.81 -1.33
C ALA A 135 -6.70 9.82 -1.51
N GLU A 136 -6.17 10.82 -2.24
CA GLU A 136 -4.72 11.01 -2.41
C GLU A 136 -4.01 11.20 -1.06
N GLN A 137 -4.51 12.10 -0.21
CA GLN A 137 -3.94 12.32 1.12
C GLN A 137 -3.99 11.07 2.00
N LEU A 138 -5.07 10.29 1.94
CA LEU A 138 -5.17 9.03 2.66
C LEU A 138 -4.13 8.02 2.16
N HIS A 139 -3.99 7.87 0.84
CA HIS A 139 -3.01 6.98 0.24
C HIS A 139 -1.57 7.36 0.66
N HIS A 140 -1.21 8.65 0.62
CA HIS A 140 0.08 9.10 1.13
C HIS A 140 0.30 8.79 2.61
N ARG A 141 -0.73 8.90 3.45
CA ARG A 141 -0.63 8.53 4.87
C ARG A 141 -0.38 7.02 5.04
N VAL A 142 -1.07 6.19 4.26
CA VAL A 142 -0.89 4.73 4.25
C VAL A 142 0.55 4.38 3.84
N LEU A 143 1.03 4.90 2.70
CA LEU A 143 2.39 4.64 2.22
C LEU A 143 3.46 5.11 3.23
N ASN A 144 3.26 6.25 3.88
CA ASN A 144 4.17 6.73 4.92
C ASN A 144 4.17 5.86 6.18
N SER A 145 3.01 5.36 6.59
CA SER A 145 2.89 4.40 7.70
C SER A 145 3.57 3.08 7.37
N GLU A 146 3.40 2.59 6.15
CA GLU A 146 4.02 1.36 5.64
C GLU A 146 5.55 1.48 5.59
N ARG A 147 6.05 2.59 5.04
CA ARG A 147 7.48 2.90 5.03
C ARG A 147 8.10 2.82 6.41
N LYS A 148 7.51 3.50 7.40
CA LYS A 148 8.01 3.52 8.78
C LYS A 148 8.05 2.11 9.38
N PHE A 149 6.98 1.34 9.21
CA PHE A 149 6.90 -0.02 9.71
C PHE A 149 8.00 -0.91 9.10
N ILE A 150 8.21 -0.83 7.79
CA ILE A 150 9.24 -1.61 7.11
C ILE A 150 10.64 -1.22 7.57
N GLU A 151 10.93 0.08 7.71
CA GLU A 151 12.21 0.56 8.23
C GLU A 151 12.47 0.04 9.66
N GLU A 152 11.47 0.09 10.54
CA GLU A 152 11.55 -0.46 11.90
C GLU A 152 11.76 -1.97 11.90
N TRP A 153 11.05 -2.70 11.03
CA TRP A 153 11.19 -4.15 10.88
C TRP A 153 12.59 -4.56 10.41
N VAL A 154 13.13 -3.90 9.38
CA VAL A 154 14.48 -4.16 8.86
C VAL A 154 15.53 -3.84 9.92
N ALA A 155 15.39 -2.73 10.64
CA ALA A 155 16.30 -2.37 11.73
C ALA A 155 16.30 -3.42 12.86
N ALA A 156 15.14 -3.94 13.23
CA ALA A 156 15.03 -4.98 14.26
C ALA A 156 15.74 -6.28 13.85
N GLN A 157 15.65 -6.69 12.58
CA GLN A 157 16.32 -7.88 12.07
C GLN A 157 17.85 -7.73 11.98
N ALA A 158 18.36 -6.52 11.73
CA ALA A 158 19.80 -6.28 11.72
C ALA A 158 20.46 -6.39 13.11
N THR A 159 19.65 -6.40 14.18
CA THR A 159 20.11 -6.44 15.57
C THR A 159 19.94 -7.81 16.24
N ALA A 160 19.34 -8.78 15.54
CA ALA A 160 19.05 -10.13 16.02
C ALA A 160 20.10 -11.16 15.55
#